data_AF-A0A7K6LB36-F1
#
_entry.id   AF-A0A7K6LB36-F1
#
_cell.length_a   1.000
_cell.length_b   1.000
_cell.length_c   1.000
_cell.angle_alpha   90.00
_cell.angle_beta   90.00
_cell.angle_gamma   90.00
#
_symmetry.space_group_name_H-M   'P 1'
#
loop_
_entity.id
_entity.type
_entity.pdbx_description
1 polymer ?
#
loop_
_entity_poly.entity_id
_entity_poly.type
_entity_poly.pdbx_seq_one_letter_code
_entity_poly.pdbx_strand_id
1 'polypeptide(L)'
;QTFTAWCNSHLRKAGTQIENIDEDFRDGLKLMLLLEVISGERLPKPERGKMRVHKINNVNKALDFIASKGVKLVSIGAEEIVDGNAKMTLGMIWTIILRFAIQDISVEETSAKEGLLLWCQRKTAPYKNVNVQNFHISWKDGLAFNALIHRHRPELIEYDKLRKDDPVTNLNNAFEVAEKYLDIPKMLDAEDIVNTARPDEKAIMTYVSSFYHAFSGAQKAETAANRICKVLAVNQENEQLMEDYERLASDLLAWIQRTIPWLESRDPQKTIPAMQQKLEDFREYRRVHKPPKVQEKCQLEINFNTLQTKLRLSGRPAFMPSEGRMVSVGGTGWAQGSQGCPHSRAQVRRWHRVGSGVSPLPCPGKEVALRDRDSGTASLAQVRALLRKHEAFESDLAAHQDRVEQIAAIAQELNELDYYDSPSVNARCQKICDQWDLLGSLTHSRREALEKTEKQLETIDELHLEYAKRAAPFNNWMESAMEDLQDMFIVHTIEEIQGLIAAHDQFKSTLPDADKEREAILGIQREAQRIADLHGIQLPGNNPYTSVTPQIINSKWERVQQLVPKRDQALQEEQNRQNSNEHLRRQFGSQANRVGPWIQTKME
;
A
#
# COMPACT_ATOMS: atom_id res chain seq x y z
N GLN A 1 68.39 29.15 55.93
CA GLN A 1 67.69 27.99 56.52
C GLN A 1 66.48 27.56 55.68
N THR A 2 65.43 28.37 55.54
CA THR A 2 64.23 28.00 54.74
C THR A 2 64.54 27.60 53.29
N PHE A 3 65.37 28.37 52.60
CA PHE A 3 65.77 28.02 51.22
C PHE A 3 66.58 26.73 51.16
N THR A 4 67.44 26.47 52.15
CA THR A 4 68.17 25.20 52.28
C THR A 4 67.21 24.02 52.43
N ALA A 5 66.23 24.13 53.34
CA ALA A 5 65.22 23.10 53.57
C ALA A 5 64.33 22.89 52.32
N TRP A 6 63.96 23.96 51.63
CA TRP A 6 63.22 23.88 50.37
C TRP A 6 64.01 23.14 49.29
N CYS A 7 65.29 23.49 49.08
CA CYS A 7 66.15 22.78 48.14
C CYS A 7 66.27 21.29 48.51
N ASN A 8 66.47 20.97 49.79
CA ASN A 8 66.55 19.59 50.27
C ASN A 8 65.25 18.80 50.09
N SER A 9 64.08 19.46 50.19
CA SER A 9 62.77 18.84 49.93
C SER A 9 62.65 18.29 48.50
N HIS A 10 63.35 18.90 47.55
CA HIS A 10 63.43 18.46 46.16
C HIS A 10 64.63 17.53 45.93
N LEU A 11 65.82 17.88 46.42
CA LEU A 11 67.03 17.09 46.23
C LEU A 11 66.98 15.71 46.87
N ARG A 12 66.21 15.52 47.97
CA ARG A 12 65.97 14.20 48.57
C ARG A 12 65.39 13.20 47.56
N LYS A 13 64.60 13.67 46.59
CA LYS A 13 64.03 12.83 45.51
C LYS A 13 65.09 12.32 44.53
N ALA A 14 66.21 13.03 44.43
CA ALA A 14 67.37 12.64 43.63
C ALA A 14 68.50 12.00 44.49
N GLY A 15 68.24 11.73 45.78
CA GLY A 15 69.18 11.08 46.67
C GLY A 15 70.37 11.94 47.12
N THR A 16 70.22 13.27 47.15
CA THR A 16 71.28 14.20 47.61
C THR A 16 70.72 15.30 48.51
N GLN A 17 71.60 16.03 49.19
CA GLN A 17 71.24 17.15 50.06
C GLN A 17 72.35 18.22 50.12
N ILE A 18 71.99 19.40 50.61
CA ILE A 18 72.88 20.52 50.93
C ILE A 18 72.84 20.82 52.42
N GLU A 19 74.00 21.13 52.98
CA GLU A 19 74.17 21.59 54.37
C GLU A 19 74.34 23.10 54.38
N ASN A 20 75.25 23.62 53.54
CA ASN A 20 75.55 25.03 53.46
C ASN A 20 75.27 25.58 52.05
N ILE A 21 74.28 26.47 51.94
CA ILE A 21 73.71 26.89 50.65
C ILE A 21 74.69 27.69 49.78
N ASP A 22 75.56 28.49 50.39
CA ASP A 22 76.58 29.31 49.72
C ASP A 22 77.85 28.53 49.36
N GLU A 23 78.07 27.35 49.93
CA GLU A 23 79.21 26.48 49.61
C GLU A 23 78.84 25.35 48.65
N ASP A 24 77.71 24.69 48.90
CA ASP A 24 77.27 23.50 48.17
C ASP A 24 76.80 23.78 46.74
N PHE A 25 76.43 25.02 46.42
CA PHE A 25 76.07 25.41 45.05
C PHE A 25 77.23 25.96 44.23
N ARG A 26 78.43 26.13 44.82
CA ARG A 26 79.58 26.73 44.14
C ARG A 26 80.11 25.91 42.97
N ASP A 27 79.87 24.60 42.94
CA ASP A 27 80.31 23.73 41.84
C ASP A 27 79.29 23.62 40.69
N GLY A 28 78.09 24.19 40.88
CA GLY A 28 76.98 24.16 39.94
C GLY A 28 76.28 22.80 39.79
N LEU A 29 76.82 21.69 40.32
CA LEU A 29 76.30 20.34 40.10
C LEU A 29 74.96 20.14 40.83
N LYS A 30 74.92 20.48 42.13
CA LYS A 30 73.69 20.37 42.92
C LYS A 30 72.63 21.36 42.45
N LEU A 31 73.04 22.53 41.95
CA LEU A 31 72.13 23.53 41.37
C LEU A 31 71.48 23.03 40.08
N MET A 32 72.27 22.46 39.16
CA MET A 32 71.74 21.87 37.93
C MET A 32 70.78 20.72 38.24
N LEU A 33 71.14 19.83 39.17
CA LEU A 33 70.27 18.72 39.57
C LEU A 33 68.96 19.21 40.20
N LEU A 34 69.01 20.25 41.05
CA LEU A 34 67.82 20.89 41.60
C LEU A 34 66.89 21.37 40.47
N LEU A 35 67.44 22.05 39.45
CA LEU A 35 66.69 22.54 38.30
C LEU A 35 66.06 21.39 37.49
N GLU A 36 66.77 20.28 37.29
CA GLU A 36 66.21 19.10 36.64
C GLU A 36 65.03 18.52 37.42
N VAL A 37 65.15 18.42 38.74
CA VAL A 37 64.11 17.83 39.60
C VAL A 37 62.86 18.70 39.65
N ILE A 38 63.00 20.03 39.73
CA ILE A 38 61.83 20.93 39.82
C ILE A 38 61.15 21.15 38.46
N SER A 39 61.90 21.10 37.36
CA SER A 39 61.35 21.30 36.01
C SER A 39 60.89 20.00 35.34
N GLY A 40 61.44 18.86 35.74
CA GLY A 40 61.26 17.58 35.06
C GLY A 40 62.04 17.45 33.75
N GLU A 41 62.85 18.46 33.39
CA GLU A 41 63.65 18.49 32.16
C GLU A 41 65.12 18.20 32.42
N ARG A 42 65.81 17.60 31.45
CA ARG A 42 67.25 17.32 31.54
C ARG A 42 68.07 18.53 31.09
N LEU A 43 69.04 18.93 31.90
CA LEU A 43 70.00 19.97 31.56
C LEU A 43 71.19 19.40 30.77
N PRO A 44 71.98 20.25 30.08
CA PRO A 44 73.22 19.81 29.42
C PRO A 44 74.17 19.11 30.40
N LYS A 45 74.96 18.14 29.90
CA LYS A 45 75.86 17.36 30.77
C LYS A 45 76.82 18.28 31.56
N PRO A 46 76.92 18.10 32.89
CA PRO A 46 77.82 18.90 33.70
C PRO A 46 79.29 18.53 33.49
N GLU A 47 80.17 19.51 33.64
CA GLU A 47 81.62 19.33 33.67
C GLU A 47 82.07 18.91 35.06
N ARG A 48 82.77 17.76 35.16
CA ARG A 48 83.18 17.15 36.43
C ARG A 48 84.56 17.59 36.94
N GLY A 49 85.21 18.55 36.28
CA GLY A 49 86.56 18.96 36.65
C GLY A 49 86.59 19.89 37.87
N LYS A 50 87.71 19.90 38.60
CA LYS A 50 87.85 20.65 39.87
C LYS A 50 88.21 22.14 39.70
N MET A 51 88.68 22.54 38.52
CA MET A 51 89.08 23.92 38.23
C MET A 51 87.90 24.89 38.29
N ARG A 52 88.15 26.15 38.70
CA ARG A 52 87.14 27.21 38.80
C ARG A 52 86.36 27.42 37.49
N VAL A 53 87.01 27.28 36.33
CA VAL A 53 86.36 27.41 35.01
C VAL A 53 85.25 26.38 34.79
N HIS A 54 85.44 25.12 35.23
CA HIS A 54 84.40 24.09 35.09
C HIS A 54 83.18 24.38 35.98
N LYS A 55 83.42 24.92 37.18
CA LYS A 55 82.35 25.35 38.10
C LYS A 55 81.54 26.50 37.52
N ILE A 56 82.22 27.51 36.93
CA ILE A 56 81.58 28.62 36.23
C ILE A 56 80.74 28.12 35.06
N ASN A 57 81.26 27.20 34.25
CA ASN A 57 80.52 26.62 33.12
C ASN A 57 79.25 25.89 33.59
N ASN A 58 79.30 25.13 34.69
CA ASN A 58 78.13 24.45 35.24
C ASN A 58 77.09 25.45 35.77
N VAL A 59 77.52 26.49 36.49
CA VAL A 59 76.62 27.54 36.97
C VAL A 59 76.03 28.32 35.79
N ASN A 60 76.80 28.65 34.75
CA ASN A 60 76.29 29.29 33.54
C ASN A 60 75.21 28.44 32.86
N LYS A 61 75.43 27.12 32.70
CA LYS A 61 74.40 26.19 32.18
C LYS A 61 73.11 26.25 33.00
N ALA A 62 73.22 26.35 34.33
CA ALA A 62 72.06 26.50 35.22
C ALA A 62 71.38 27.88 35.07
N LEU A 63 72.14 28.97 35.01
CA LEU A 63 71.60 30.33 34.84
C LEU A 63 70.94 30.52 33.48
N ASP A 64 71.53 29.99 32.40
CA ASP A 64 70.97 29.98 31.05
C ASP A 64 69.63 29.24 31.02
N PHE A 65 69.56 28.08 31.71
CA PHE A 65 68.31 27.34 31.85
C PHE A 65 67.26 28.18 32.59
N ILE A 66 67.62 28.80 33.71
CA ILE A 66 66.71 29.67 34.48
C ILE A 66 66.21 30.85 33.62
N ALA A 67 67.10 31.49 32.87
CA ALA A 67 66.75 32.58 31.96
C ALA A 67 65.80 32.11 30.84
N SER A 68 66.04 30.92 30.27
CA SER A 68 65.17 30.31 29.25
C SER A 68 63.74 30.06 29.74
N LYS A 69 63.56 29.87 31.07
CA LYS A 69 62.24 29.69 31.69
C LYS A 69 61.56 31.01 32.03
N GLY A 70 62.08 32.14 31.56
CA GLY A 70 61.46 33.47 31.67
C GLY A 70 61.81 34.23 32.95
N VAL A 71 62.86 33.83 33.66
CA VAL A 71 63.34 34.52 34.87
C VAL A 71 64.33 35.61 34.49
N LYS A 72 64.07 36.85 34.89
CA LYS A 72 65.02 37.96 34.72
C LYS A 72 66.06 37.95 35.84
N LEU A 73 67.27 37.49 35.51
CA LEU A 73 68.41 37.50 36.42
C LEU A 73 69.10 38.88 36.36
N VAL A 74 68.63 39.83 37.17
CA VAL A 74 69.25 41.16 37.28
C VAL A 74 70.33 41.11 38.34
N SER A 75 71.57 41.42 37.97
CA SER A 75 72.73 41.49 38.88
C SER A 75 73.19 40.17 39.52
N ILE A 76 72.87 39.02 38.92
CA ILE A 76 73.35 37.69 39.35
C ILE A 76 74.21 37.10 38.23
N GLY A 77 75.52 37.01 38.45
CA GLY A 77 76.48 36.36 37.55
C GLY A 77 76.94 35.00 38.08
N ALA A 78 77.46 34.13 37.20
CA ALA A 78 77.97 32.82 37.61
C ALA A 78 79.19 32.92 38.52
N GLU A 79 80.02 33.96 38.34
CA GLU A 79 81.19 34.24 39.17
C GLU A 79 80.79 34.44 40.63
N GLU A 80 79.73 35.21 40.89
CA GLU A 80 79.25 35.51 42.24
C GLU A 80 78.81 34.24 43.01
N ILE A 81 78.20 33.28 42.29
CA ILE A 81 77.76 32.01 42.88
C ILE A 81 78.97 31.11 43.15
N VAL A 82 79.91 31.01 42.20
CA VAL A 82 81.13 30.20 42.35
C VAL A 82 82.06 30.78 43.43
N ASP A 83 82.07 32.08 43.62
CA ASP A 83 82.88 32.76 44.64
C ASP A 83 82.23 32.72 46.04
N GLY A 84 80.98 32.25 46.15
CA GLY A 84 80.30 32.03 47.43
C GLY A 84 79.61 33.27 47.98
N ASN A 85 79.16 34.19 47.11
CA ASN A 85 78.41 35.36 47.54
C ASN A 85 77.01 34.92 48.03
N ALA A 86 76.85 34.84 49.35
CA ALA A 86 75.62 34.38 49.99
C ALA A 86 74.40 35.21 49.57
N LYS A 87 74.54 36.54 49.42
CA LYS A 87 73.43 37.41 49.02
C LYS A 87 72.95 37.11 47.60
N MET A 88 73.87 36.90 46.67
CA MET A 88 73.54 36.57 45.28
C MET A 88 73.00 35.15 45.15
N THR A 89 73.55 34.20 45.91
CA THR A 89 73.07 32.81 45.96
C THR A 89 71.64 32.73 46.48
N LEU A 90 71.34 33.40 47.60
CA LEU A 90 69.98 33.48 48.14
C LEU A 90 69.03 34.23 47.18
N GLY A 91 69.52 35.27 46.49
CA GLY A 91 68.77 35.99 45.46
C GLY A 91 68.36 35.08 44.30
N MET A 92 69.28 34.26 43.80
CA MET A 92 69.05 33.28 42.74
C MET A 92 68.07 32.19 43.18
N ILE A 93 68.26 31.60 44.36
CA ILE A 93 67.36 30.55 44.85
C ILE A 93 65.94 31.11 45.05
N TRP A 94 65.80 32.35 45.51
CA TRP A 94 64.50 33.01 45.55
C TRP A 94 63.84 33.17 44.18
N THR A 95 64.58 33.57 43.13
CA THR A 95 63.98 33.70 41.79
C THR A 95 63.55 32.35 41.23
N ILE A 96 64.28 31.27 41.54
CA ILE A 96 63.90 29.90 41.21
C ILE A 96 62.61 29.51 41.95
N ILE A 97 62.55 29.69 43.27
CA ILE A 97 61.34 29.41 44.07
C ILE A 97 60.15 30.19 43.53
N LEU A 98 60.34 31.50 43.31
CA LEU A 98 59.30 32.37 42.78
C LEU A 98 58.80 31.83 41.44
N ARG A 99 59.68 31.47 40.51
CA ARG A 99 59.28 31.00 39.17
C ARG A 99 58.58 29.63 39.19
N PHE A 100 59.19 28.65 39.85
CA PHE A 100 58.78 27.24 39.73
C PHE A 100 57.79 26.80 40.81
N ALA A 101 57.76 27.47 41.96
CA ALA A 101 56.84 27.12 43.05
C ALA A 101 55.71 28.14 43.25
N ILE A 102 55.84 29.39 42.82
CA ILE A 102 54.84 30.42 43.13
C ILE A 102 54.19 30.98 41.87
N GLN A 103 54.96 31.26 40.81
CA GLN A 103 54.50 32.02 39.64
C GLN A 103 53.38 31.33 38.87
N ASP A 104 53.33 30.00 38.89
CA ASP A 104 52.29 29.20 38.23
C ASP A 104 51.03 29.05 39.11
N ILE A 105 51.01 29.61 40.31
CA ILE A 105 49.81 29.71 41.17
C ILE A 105 48.97 30.87 40.67
N SER A 106 48.00 30.59 39.78
CA SER A 106 46.99 31.57 39.38
C SER A 106 45.65 31.25 40.04
N VAL A 107 45.09 32.24 40.72
CA VAL A 107 43.72 32.21 41.25
C VAL A 107 43.05 33.48 40.78
N GLU A 108 42.03 33.34 39.92
CA GLU A 108 41.23 34.47 39.38
C GLU A 108 42.05 35.55 38.67
N GLU A 109 42.98 35.15 37.80
CA GLU A 109 43.75 36.06 36.94
C GLU A 109 44.61 37.11 37.67
N THR A 110 44.79 36.96 38.99
CA THR A 110 45.67 37.81 39.80
C THR A 110 47.13 37.40 39.67
N SER A 111 48.05 38.31 40.03
CA SER A 111 49.48 38.01 40.04
C SER A 111 49.76 36.85 41.00
N ALA A 112 50.78 36.04 40.74
CA ALA A 112 51.03 34.81 41.50
C ALA A 112 51.12 34.95 43.03
N LYS A 113 51.71 36.06 43.49
CA LYS A 113 51.77 36.41 44.91
C LYS A 113 50.39 36.73 45.47
N GLU A 114 49.60 37.51 44.74
CA GLU A 114 48.23 37.87 45.12
C GLU A 114 47.31 36.66 45.05
N GLY A 115 47.48 35.77 44.07
CA GLY A 115 46.75 34.52 43.94
C GLY A 115 47.00 33.57 45.11
N LEU A 116 48.27 33.43 45.54
CA LEU A 116 48.61 32.68 46.74
C LEU A 116 48.00 33.31 48.00
N LEU A 117 48.03 34.65 48.12
CA LEU A 117 47.45 35.37 49.26
C LEU A 117 45.92 35.21 49.31
N LEU A 118 45.26 35.37 48.17
CA LEU A 118 43.82 35.21 48.00
C LEU A 118 43.40 33.77 48.32
N TRP A 119 44.19 32.78 47.88
CA TRP A 119 43.96 31.38 48.27
C TRP A 119 44.01 31.22 49.79
N CYS A 120 45.03 31.77 50.45
CA CYS A 120 45.12 31.71 51.91
C CYS A 120 43.89 32.33 52.57
N GLN A 121 43.55 33.57 52.17
CA GLN A 121 42.40 34.31 52.70
C GLN A 121 41.09 33.55 52.54
N ARG A 122 40.82 32.95 51.38
CA ARG A 122 39.59 32.19 51.13
C ARG A 122 39.51 30.94 51.99
N LYS A 123 40.63 30.24 52.14
CA LYS A 123 40.69 29.00 52.92
C LYS A 123 40.58 29.30 54.42
N THR A 124 41.13 30.43 54.88
CA THR A 124 41.06 30.83 56.29
C THR A 124 39.88 31.73 56.64
N ALA A 125 39.10 32.23 55.69
CA ALA A 125 37.94 33.12 55.92
C ALA A 125 36.93 32.61 56.96
N PRO A 126 36.65 31.29 57.09
CA PRO A 126 35.75 30.79 58.13
C PRO A 126 36.28 30.94 59.57
N TYR A 127 37.58 31.15 59.77
CA TYR A 127 38.23 31.19 61.08
C TYR A 127 38.32 32.63 61.60
N LYS A 128 37.43 32.98 62.53
CA LYS A 128 37.28 34.37 63.05
C LYS A 128 38.55 34.94 63.68
N ASN A 129 39.43 34.09 64.21
CA ASN A 129 40.68 34.47 64.87
C ASN A 129 41.87 34.62 63.89
N VAL A 130 41.66 34.41 62.58
CA VAL A 130 42.71 34.47 61.55
C VAL A 130 42.36 35.53 60.51
N ASN A 131 43.29 36.47 60.30
CA ASN A 131 43.16 37.48 59.25
C ASN A 131 44.49 37.61 58.48
N VAL A 132 44.54 36.95 57.32
CA VAL A 132 45.75 36.91 56.48
C VAL A 132 45.75 38.11 55.52
N GLN A 133 46.64 39.07 55.75
CA GLN A 133 46.78 40.27 54.92
C GLN A 133 48.14 40.36 54.21
N ASN A 134 49.15 39.66 54.72
CA ASN A 134 50.52 39.69 54.21
C ASN A 134 51.21 38.36 54.50
N PHE A 135 52.39 38.14 53.92
CA PHE A 135 53.23 36.98 54.20
C PHE A 135 54.30 37.26 55.27
N HIS A 136 54.04 38.14 56.25
CA HIS A 136 54.97 38.38 57.36
C HIS A 136 54.28 38.34 58.72
N ILE A 137 53.57 39.40 59.11
CA ILE A 137 53.02 39.60 60.45
C ILE A 137 51.75 38.76 60.65
N SER A 138 50.95 38.56 59.60
CA SER A 138 49.70 37.78 59.68
C SER A 138 49.89 36.29 60.01
N TRP A 139 51.13 35.78 59.94
CA TRP A 139 51.46 34.38 60.18
C TRP A 139 52.17 34.17 61.52
N LYS A 140 52.49 35.26 62.24
CA LYS A 140 53.35 35.25 63.43
C LYS A 140 52.72 34.53 64.62
N ASP A 141 51.39 34.52 64.71
CA ASP A 141 50.67 33.83 65.80
C ASP A 141 50.47 32.32 65.57
N GLY A 142 50.88 31.80 64.41
CA GLY A 142 50.77 30.39 64.03
C GLY A 142 49.35 29.90 63.71
N LEU A 143 48.31 30.69 63.99
CA LEU A 143 46.92 30.27 63.78
C LEU A 143 46.59 30.10 62.29
N ALA A 144 47.16 30.96 61.43
CA ALA A 144 46.96 30.89 59.99
C ALA A 144 47.45 29.57 59.37
N PHE A 145 48.60 29.04 59.82
CA PHE A 145 49.12 27.74 59.35
C PHE A 145 48.20 26.58 59.78
N ASN A 146 47.79 26.57 61.05
CA ASN A 146 46.88 25.56 61.58
C ASN A 146 45.51 25.60 60.88
N ALA A 147 44.98 26.80 60.59
CA ALA A 147 43.71 26.98 59.90
C ALA A 147 43.75 26.44 58.46
N LEU A 148 44.86 26.66 57.75
CA LEU A 148 45.03 26.11 56.40
C LEU A 148 45.04 24.58 56.36
N ILE A 149 45.73 23.96 57.32
CA ILE A 149 45.78 22.50 57.45
C ILE A 149 44.39 21.98 57.82
N HIS A 150 43.77 22.52 58.89
CA HIS A 150 42.44 22.12 59.35
C HIS A 150 41.36 22.27 58.27
N ARG A 151 41.45 23.28 57.39
CA ARG A 151 40.48 23.47 56.30
C ARG A 151 40.50 22.36 55.25
N HIS A 152 41.68 21.80 54.96
CA HIS A 152 41.83 20.73 53.95
C HIS A 152 41.80 19.34 54.58
N ARG A 153 42.25 19.23 55.84
CA ARG A 153 42.43 18.00 56.60
C ARG A 153 42.00 18.25 58.05
N PRO A 154 40.69 18.36 58.32
CA PRO A 154 40.19 18.69 59.65
C PRO A 154 40.58 17.63 60.71
N GLU A 155 40.82 16.39 60.28
CA GLU A 155 41.22 15.28 61.15
C GLU A 155 42.62 15.43 61.77
N LEU A 156 43.46 16.33 61.23
CA LEU A 156 44.87 16.43 61.64
C LEU A 156 45.14 17.50 62.71
N ILE A 157 44.22 18.44 62.93
CA ILE A 157 44.42 19.60 63.80
C ILE A 157 43.20 19.83 64.68
N GLU A 158 43.37 19.78 65.99
CA GLU A 158 42.34 20.19 66.95
C GLU A 158 42.34 21.72 67.14
N TYR A 159 41.73 22.42 66.19
CA TYR A 159 41.84 23.88 66.10
C TYR A 159 41.28 24.62 67.32
N ASP A 160 40.25 24.08 67.99
CA ASP A 160 39.59 24.71 69.15
C ASP A 160 40.49 24.82 70.39
N LYS A 161 41.56 24.02 70.47
CA LYS A 161 42.52 24.06 71.59
C LYS A 161 43.60 25.13 71.42
N LEU A 162 43.75 25.68 70.22
CA LEU A 162 44.79 26.65 69.89
C LEU A 162 44.43 28.04 70.38
N ARG A 163 45.42 28.75 70.95
CA ARG A 163 45.23 30.09 71.49
C ARG A 163 46.26 31.06 70.96
N LYS A 164 45.88 32.32 70.79
CA LYS A 164 46.71 33.36 70.15
C LYS A 164 47.92 33.78 71.01
N ASP A 165 47.82 33.60 72.32
CA ASP A 165 48.84 33.94 73.32
C ASP A 165 50.02 32.96 73.34
N ASP A 166 49.91 31.80 72.70
CA ASP A 166 50.98 30.81 72.59
C ASP A 166 51.42 30.55 71.13
N PRO A 167 52.11 31.53 70.51
CA PRO A 167 52.46 31.44 69.10
C PRO A 167 53.50 30.36 68.79
N VAL A 168 54.41 30.06 69.71
CA VAL A 168 55.49 29.07 69.51
C VAL A 168 54.89 27.66 69.41
N THR A 169 53.99 27.30 70.32
CA THR A 169 53.29 26.00 70.28
C THR A 169 52.43 25.87 69.03
N ASN A 170 51.71 26.93 68.64
CA ASN A 170 50.88 26.91 67.43
C ASN A 170 51.72 26.66 66.18
N LEU A 171 52.86 27.35 66.03
CA LEU A 171 53.76 27.19 64.90
C LEU A 171 54.35 25.78 64.84
N ASN A 172 54.89 25.29 65.97
CA ASN A 172 55.46 23.95 66.05
C ASN A 172 54.42 22.86 65.75
N ASN A 173 53.20 22.99 66.25
CA ASN A 173 52.11 22.05 65.94
C ASN A 173 51.83 21.97 64.43
N ALA A 174 51.69 23.13 63.77
CA ALA A 174 51.47 23.15 62.32
C ALA A 174 52.65 22.54 61.55
N PHE A 175 53.88 22.82 61.97
CA PHE A 175 55.08 22.36 61.28
C PHE A 175 55.30 20.85 61.46
N GLU A 176 55.03 20.31 62.65
CA GLU A 176 55.07 18.87 62.92
C GLU A 176 54.01 18.08 62.16
N VAL A 177 52.78 18.59 62.15
CA VAL A 177 51.68 17.95 61.41
C VAL A 177 51.96 17.98 59.91
N ALA A 178 52.51 19.08 59.39
CA ALA A 178 52.89 19.20 57.99
C ALA A 178 53.98 18.20 57.58
N GLU A 179 55.02 18.04 58.41
CA GLU A 179 56.09 17.09 58.14
C GLU A 179 55.63 15.64 58.21
N LYS A 180 54.91 15.28 59.29
CA LYS A 180 54.52 13.90 59.55
C LYS A 180 53.45 13.37 58.60
N TYR A 181 52.46 14.20 58.25
CA TYR A 181 51.28 13.76 57.52
C TYR A 181 51.15 14.32 56.10
N LEU A 182 51.81 15.44 55.79
CA LEU A 182 51.74 16.08 54.47
C LEU A 182 53.07 15.98 53.69
N ASP A 183 54.11 15.40 54.29
CA ASP A 183 55.47 15.29 53.73
C ASP A 183 56.09 16.66 53.35
N ILE A 184 55.65 17.73 54.03
CA ILE A 184 56.18 19.08 53.89
C ILE A 184 57.24 19.29 55.00
N PRO A 185 58.54 19.39 54.68
CA PRO A 185 59.57 19.47 55.69
C PRO A 185 59.51 20.79 56.47
N LYS A 186 59.95 20.79 57.73
CA LYS A 186 60.01 22.01 58.54
C LYS A 186 61.03 22.99 57.95
N MET A 187 60.56 24.06 57.31
CA MET A 187 61.44 25.07 56.68
C MET A 187 61.59 26.36 57.52
N LEU A 188 60.77 26.52 58.55
CA LEU A 188 60.75 27.70 59.40
C LEU A 188 60.95 27.27 60.86
N ASP A 189 61.68 28.07 61.60
CA ASP A 189 61.84 27.92 63.04
C ASP A 189 60.80 28.78 63.78
N ALA A 190 60.12 28.19 64.76
CA ALA A 190 59.05 28.86 65.49
C ALA A 190 59.57 29.99 66.39
N GLU A 191 60.74 29.81 67.01
CA GLU A 191 61.35 30.83 67.88
C GLU A 191 61.82 32.02 67.05
N ASP A 192 62.43 31.77 65.88
CA ASP A 192 62.88 32.83 64.97
C ASP A 192 61.72 33.70 64.48
N ILE A 193 60.58 33.11 64.13
CA ILE A 193 59.38 33.85 63.68
C ILE A 193 58.82 34.74 64.80
N VAL A 194 58.76 34.22 66.03
CA VAL A 194 58.17 34.94 67.17
C VAL A 194 59.10 36.05 67.66
N ASN A 195 60.40 35.78 67.76
CA ASN A 195 61.40 36.74 68.25
C ASN A 195 61.70 37.84 67.24
N THR A 196 61.51 37.60 65.95
CA THR A 196 61.71 38.63 64.91
C THR A 196 60.52 39.58 64.84
N ALA A 197 60.77 40.89 64.89
CA ALA A 197 59.71 41.92 64.81
C ALA A 197 58.88 41.80 63.52
N ARG A 198 59.54 41.51 62.39
CA ARG A 198 58.90 41.26 61.09
C ARG A 198 59.51 40.00 60.45
N PRO A 199 58.80 38.86 60.44
CA PRO A 199 59.25 37.65 59.76
C PRO A 199 59.55 37.90 58.28
N ASP A 200 60.52 37.17 57.72
CA ASP A 200 60.91 37.31 56.32
C ASP A 200 59.78 36.85 55.38
N GLU A 201 59.39 37.74 54.48
CA GLU A 201 58.25 37.52 53.58
C GLU A 201 58.51 36.36 52.60
N LYS A 202 59.74 36.24 52.11
CA LYS A 202 60.12 35.24 51.13
C LYS A 202 60.13 33.85 51.77
N ALA A 203 60.60 33.76 53.01
CA ALA A 203 60.62 32.52 53.78
C ALA A 203 59.19 31.98 54.01
N ILE A 204 58.26 32.84 54.46
CA ILE A 204 56.86 32.44 54.66
C ILE A 204 56.19 32.09 53.33
N MET A 205 56.38 32.87 52.27
CA MET A 205 55.83 32.56 50.95
C MET A 205 56.28 31.20 50.42
N THR A 206 57.57 30.86 50.61
CA THR A 206 58.14 29.57 50.20
C THR A 206 57.50 28.41 50.95
N TYR A 207 57.23 28.59 52.25
CA TYR A 207 56.62 27.55 53.05
C TYR A 207 55.13 27.39 52.74
N VAL A 208 54.39 28.50 52.63
CA VAL A 208 52.96 28.50 52.29
C VAL A 208 52.70 27.96 50.88
N SER A 209 53.57 28.22 49.91
CA SER A 209 53.44 27.65 48.56
C SER A 209 53.58 26.12 48.56
N SER A 210 54.38 25.56 49.47
CA SER A 210 54.49 24.11 49.65
C SER A 210 53.16 23.50 50.12
N PHE A 211 52.43 24.17 51.03
CA PHE A 211 51.07 23.76 51.40
C PHE A 211 50.09 23.87 50.23
N TYR A 212 50.18 24.93 49.42
CA TYR A 212 49.32 25.08 48.24
C TYR A 212 49.47 23.89 47.28
N HIS A 213 50.71 23.50 46.95
CA HIS A 213 50.95 22.38 46.03
C HIS A 213 50.51 21.03 46.60
N ALA A 214 50.75 20.78 47.89
CA ALA A 214 50.30 19.57 48.55
C ALA A 214 48.77 19.41 48.50
N PHE A 215 48.02 20.50 48.73
CA PHE A 215 46.56 20.46 48.71
C PHE A 215 45.95 20.56 47.30
N SER A 216 46.59 21.29 46.37
CA SER A 216 46.14 21.41 44.97
C SER A 216 46.33 20.12 44.17
N GLY A 217 47.41 19.37 44.43
CA GLY A 217 47.67 18.08 43.79
C GLY A 217 46.57 17.04 44.04
N ALA A 218 46.06 16.96 45.27
CA ALA A 218 45.00 16.03 45.64
C ALA A 218 43.67 16.33 44.89
N GLN A 219 43.30 17.60 44.77
CA GLN A 219 42.08 18.02 44.07
C GLN A 219 42.14 17.76 42.55
N LYS A 220 43.32 17.92 41.94
CA LYS A 220 43.55 17.59 40.52
C LYS A 220 43.42 16.09 40.25
N ALA A 221 43.90 15.24 41.16
CA ALA A 221 43.77 13.79 41.03
C ALA A 221 42.30 13.34 41.12
N GLU A 222 41.53 13.90 42.05
CA GLU A 222 40.10 13.58 42.20
C GLU A 222 39.26 13.99 40.98
N THR A 223 39.51 15.18 40.43
CA THR A 223 38.82 15.65 39.22
C THR A 223 39.18 14.81 37.99
N ALA A 224 40.42 14.34 37.87
CA ALA A 224 40.83 13.40 36.84
C ALA A 224 40.12 12.05 37.00
N ALA A 225 40.05 11.50 38.22
CA ALA A 225 39.34 10.26 38.51
C ALA A 225 37.84 10.36 38.14
N ASN A 226 37.18 11.46 38.50
CA ASN A 226 35.78 11.70 38.16
C ASN A 226 35.54 11.80 36.64
N ARG A 227 36.50 12.35 35.88
CA ARG A 227 36.43 12.37 34.41
C ARG A 227 36.56 10.96 33.82
N ILE A 228 37.47 10.14 34.35
CA ILE A 228 37.65 8.75 33.92
C ILE A 228 36.37 7.95 34.18
N CYS A 229 35.77 8.07 35.36
CA CYS A 229 34.51 7.38 35.69
C CYS A 229 33.38 7.73 34.72
N LYS A 230 33.25 9.00 34.32
CA LYS A 230 32.24 9.42 33.33
C LYS A 230 32.49 8.80 31.95
N VAL A 231 33.74 8.76 31.50
CA VAL A 231 34.11 8.14 30.22
C VAL A 231 33.86 6.63 30.25
N LEU A 232 34.14 5.97 31.38
CA LEU A 232 33.88 4.54 31.56
C LEU A 232 32.39 4.21 31.51
N ALA A 233 31.54 5.00 32.17
CA ALA A 233 30.09 4.82 32.14
C ALA A 233 29.51 4.92 30.71
N VAL A 234 29.95 5.93 29.94
CA VAL A 234 29.55 6.06 28.52
C VAL A 234 30.04 4.88 27.69
N ASN A 235 31.23 4.34 27.99
CA ASN A 235 31.73 3.16 27.28
C ASN A 235 30.88 1.92 27.58
N GLN A 236 30.52 1.70 28.84
CA GLN A 236 29.69 0.58 29.26
C GLN A 236 28.30 0.61 28.63
N GLU A 237 27.69 1.80 28.51
CA GLU A 237 26.42 1.96 27.77
C GLU A 237 26.56 1.62 26.27
N ASN A 238 27.68 1.99 25.65
CA ASN A 238 27.91 1.71 24.25
C ASN A 238 28.11 0.20 24.01
N GLU A 239 28.84 -0.48 24.91
CA GLU A 239 28.99 -1.94 24.87
C GLU A 239 27.65 -2.65 25.02
N GLN A 240 26.79 -2.20 25.96
CA GLN A 240 25.45 -2.76 26.11
C GLN A 240 24.59 -2.58 24.84
N LEU A 241 24.65 -1.40 24.21
CA LEU A 241 23.95 -1.13 22.95
C LEU A 241 24.46 -2.01 21.79
N MET A 242 25.76 -2.32 21.77
CA MET A 242 26.37 -3.23 20.79
C MET A 242 25.85 -4.66 20.99
N GLU A 243 25.84 -5.16 22.23
CA GLU A 243 25.32 -6.49 22.56
C GLU A 243 23.83 -6.63 22.22
N ASP A 244 23.01 -5.63 22.57
CA ASP A 244 21.59 -5.63 22.26
C ASP A 244 21.34 -5.62 20.75
N TYR A 245 22.15 -4.87 19.99
CA TYR A 245 22.11 -4.91 18.53
C TYR A 245 22.44 -6.30 17.98
N GLU A 246 23.53 -6.92 18.44
CA GLU A 246 23.95 -8.24 17.95
C GLU A 246 22.95 -9.35 18.28
N ARG A 247 22.36 -9.31 19.47
CA ARG A 247 21.32 -10.26 19.89
C ARG A 247 20.08 -10.13 19.01
N LEU A 248 19.54 -8.91 18.89
CA LEU A 248 18.36 -8.64 18.06
C LEU A 248 18.60 -8.99 16.58
N ALA A 249 19.79 -8.68 16.05
CA ALA A 249 20.15 -9.03 14.68
C ALA A 249 20.17 -10.55 14.47
N SER A 250 20.74 -11.30 15.41
CA SER A 250 20.82 -12.77 15.34
C SER A 250 19.43 -13.41 15.37
N ASP A 251 18.58 -12.99 16.30
CA ASP A 251 17.22 -13.53 16.44
C ASP A 251 16.37 -13.24 15.19
N LEU A 252 16.49 -12.02 14.66
CA LEU A 252 15.75 -11.60 13.47
C LEU A 252 16.23 -12.38 12.23
N LEU A 253 17.54 -12.55 12.05
CA LEU A 253 18.11 -13.32 10.93
C LEU A 253 17.73 -14.80 11.00
N ALA A 254 17.81 -15.42 12.18
CA ALA A 254 17.40 -16.81 12.39
C ALA A 254 15.92 -17.01 12.04
N TRP A 255 15.06 -16.06 12.44
CA TRP A 255 13.65 -16.07 12.08
C TRP A 255 13.42 -15.93 10.57
N ILE A 256 14.13 -15.03 9.89
CA ILE A 256 14.04 -14.85 8.43
C ILE A 256 14.47 -16.14 7.71
N GLN A 257 15.62 -16.70 8.08
CA GLN A 257 16.17 -17.92 7.47
C GLN A 257 15.22 -19.11 7.62
N ARG A 258 14.51 -19.22 8.74
CA ARG A 258 13.48 -20.25 8.95
C ARG A 258 12.19 -19.98 8.18
N THR A 259 11.80 -18.72 8.04
CA THR A 259 10.48 -18.34 7.49
C THR A 259 10.45 -18.27 5.97
N ILE A 260 11.56 -17.88 5.32
CA ILE A 260 11.64 -17.80 3.85
C ILE A 260 11.31 -19.15 3.18
N PRO A 261 11.90 -20.29 3.57
CA PRO A 261 11.58 -21.58 2.93
C PRO A 261 10.10 -21.97 3.06
N TRP A 262 9.47 -21.64 4.19
CA TRP A 262 8.03 -21.88 4.39
C TRP A 262 7.18 -21.00 3.45
N LEU A 263 7.53 -19.72 3.29
CA LEU A 263 6.85 -18.79 2.37
C LEU A 263 7.07 -19.15 0.89
N GLU A 264 8.24 -19.70 0.55
CA GLU A 264 8.59 -20.11 -0.81
C GLU A 264 8.07 -21.51 -1.16
N SER A 265 7.64 -22.30 -0.18
CA SER A 265 7.13 -23.65 -0.40
C SER A 265 5.89 -23.64 -1.31
N ARG A 266 6.04 -24.16 -2.53
CA ARG A 266 4.98 -24.25 -3.55
C ARG A 266 4.32 -25.63 -3.56
N ASP A 267 4.01 -26.18 -2.40
CA ASP A 267 3.38 -27.50 -2.33
C ASP A 267 1.88 -27.41 -2.71
N PRO A 268 1.47 -27.91 -3.90
CA PRO A 268 0.10 -27.80 -4.40
C PRO A 268 -0.82 -28.67 -3.54
N GLN A 269 -1.80 -28.03 -2.90
CA GLN A 269 -2.77 -28.77 -2.10
C GLN A 269 -3.84 -29.37 -3.00
N LYS A 270 -4.09 -30.67 -2.84
CA LYS A 270 -5.06 -31.43 -3.66
C LYS A 270 -6.51 -31.23 -3.21
N THR A 271 -6.76 -30.67 -2.02
CA THR A 271 -8.13 -30.53 -1.46
C THR A 271 -8.44 -29.10 -1.02
N ILE A 272 -9.70 -28.68 -1.18
CA ILE A 272 -10.18 -27.34 -0.79
C ILE A 272 -9.96 -27.06 0.71
N PRO A 273 -10.27 -27.98 1.65
CA PRO A 273 -10.04 -27.74 3.07
C PRO A 273 -8.56 -27.54 3.42
N ALA A 274 -7.66 -28.32 2.81
CA ALA A 274 -6.21 -28.16 3.04
C ALA A 274 -5.69 -26.83 2.50
N MET A 275 -6.21 -26.36 1.37
CA MET A 275 -5.88 -25.04 0.83
C MET A 275 -6.44 -23.89 1.69
N GLN A 276 -7.63 -24.06 2.27
CA GLN A 276 -8.21 -23.10 3.22
C GLN A 276 -7.39 -22.99 4.49
N GLN A 277 -6.94 -24.13 5.04
CA GLN A 277 -6.05 -24.15 6.22
C GLN A 277 -4.74 -23.40 5.95
N LYS A 278 -4.05 -23.69 4.83
CA LYS A 278 -2.86 -22.93 4.42
C LYS A 278 -3.11 -21.42 4.32
N LEU A 279 -4.29 -21.02 3.86
CA LEU A 279 -4.65 -19.61 3.74
C LEU A 279 -4.86 -18.96 5.11
N GLU A 280 -5.40 -19.70 6.08
CA GLU A 280 -5.58 -19.24 7.45
C GLU A 280 -4.25 -19.15 8.20
N ASP A 281 -3.37 -20.15 8.07
CA ASP A 281 -2.00 -20.12 8.60
C ASP A 281 -1.24 -18.87 8.06
N PHE A 282 -1.43 -18.53 6.78
CA PHE A 282 -0.84 -17.32 6.19
C PHE A 282 -1.47 -16.02 6.71
N ARG A 283 -2.77 -16.01 7.02
CA ARG A 283 -3.46 -14.86 7.63
C ARG A 283 -2.97 -14.64 9.05
N GLU A 284 -2.83 -15.71 9.84
CA GLU A 284 -2.29 -15.68 11.18
C GLU A 284 -0.84 -15.18 11.17
N TYR A 285 0.00 -15.70 10.27
CA TYR A 285 1.34 -15.16 10.03
C TYR A 285 1.33 -13.65 9.80
N ARG A 286 0.45 -13.13 8.93
CA ARG A 286 0.37 -11.70 8.62
C ARG A 286 -0.17 -10.84 9.76
N ARG A 287 -1.11 -11.37 10.57
CA ARG A 287 -1.79 -10.61 11.63
C ARG A 287 -1.05 -10.65 12.96
N VAL A 288 -0.42 -11.76 13.29
CA VAL A 288 0.14 -12.02 14.62
C VAL A 288 1.67 -12.09 14.56
N HIS A 289 2.23 -12.89 13.66
CA HIS A 289 3.67 -13.18 13.69
C HIS A 289 4.55 -12.14 12.98
N LYS A 290 4.12 -11.58 11.85
CA LYS A 290 4.89 -10.59 11.06
C LYS A 290 5.00 -9.21 11.72
N PRO A 291 3.93 -8.60 12.29
CA PRO A 291 4.00 -7.26 12.87
C PRO A 291 5.08 -7.04 13.95
N PRO A 292 5.24 -7.91 14.97
CA PRO A 292 6.27 -7.70 15.99
C PRO A 292 7.69 -7.76 15.40
N LYS A 293 7.92 -8.60 14.37
CA LYS A 293 9.23 -8.67 13.71
C LYS A 293 9.56 -7.46 12.84
N VAL A 294 8.55 -6.77 12.31
CA VAL A 294 8.74 -5.46 11.67
C VAL A 294 9.14 -4.40 12.70
N GLN A 295 8.56 -4.45 13.91
CA GLN A 295 8.94 -3.57 15.00
C GLN A 295 10.36 -3.84 15.50
N GLU A 296 10.76 -5.11 15.66
CA GLU A 296 12.13 -5.51 15.98
C GLU A 296 13.14 -5.01 14.94
N LYS A 297 12.81 -5.11 13.63
CA LYS A 297 13.64 -4.55 12.55
C LYS A 297 13.82 -3.04 12.70
N CYS A 298 12.74 -2.31 12.96
CA CYS A 298 12.78 -0.86 13.18
C CYS A 298 13.63 -0.52 14.42
N GLN A 299 13.48 -1.27 15.52
CA GLN A 299 14.27 -1.09 16.72
C GLN A 299 15.77 -1.30 16.48
N LEU A 300 16.12 -2.30 15.67
CA LEU A 300 17.50 -2.57 15.28
C LEU A 300 18.11 -1.41 14.48
N GLU A 301 17.35 -0.81 13.56
CA GLU A 301 17.74 0.40 12.82
C GLU A 301 17.94 1.61 13.75
N ILE A 302 17.04 1.80 14.73
CA ILE A 302 17.14 2.86 15.75
C ILE A 302 18.38 2.68 16.62
N ASN A 303 18.63 1.45 17.10
CA ASN A 303 19.80 1.15 17.94
C ASN A 303 21.10 1.43 17.19
N PHE A 304 21.19 1.03 15.92
CA PHE A 304 22.35 1.30 15.06
C PHE A 304 22.59 2.80 14.87
N ASN A 305 21.56 3.56 14.48
CA ASN A 305 21.70 5.00 14.25
C ASN A 305 22.08 5.76 15.53
N THR A 306 21.51 5.34 16.65
CA THR A 306 21.80 5.91 17.97
C THR A 306 23.25 5.66 18.37
N LEU A 307 23.71 4.41 18.28
CA LEU A 307 25.08 4.02 18.59
C LEU A 307 26.09 4.71 17.67
N GLN A 308 25.81 4.76 16.37
CA GLN A 308 26.67 5.44 15.38
C GLN A 308 26.80 6.94 15.67
N THR A 309 25.71 7.59 16.08
CA THR A 309 25.72 9.00 16.48
C THR A 309 26.49 9.22 17.78
N LYS A 310 26.26 8.37 18.80
CA LYS A 310 27.01 8.41 20.07
C LYS A 310 28.52 8.28 19.85
N LEU A 311 28.95 7.31 19.04
CA LEU A 311 30.36 7.06 18.73
C LEU A 311 31.00 8.24 17.97
N ARG A 312 30.30 8.78 16.96
CA ARG A 312 30.76 9.96 16.20
C ARG A 312 30.96 11.19 17.07
N LEU A 313 29.99 11.52 17.93
CA LEU A 313 30.08 12.67 18.83
C LEU A 313 31.22 12.52 19.85
N SER A 314 31.56 11.29 20.22
CA SER A 314 32.69 10.99 21.12
C SER A 314 34.05 10.85 20.43
N GLY A 315 34.14 11.03 19.10
CA GLY A 315 35.37 10.87 18.33
C GLY A 315 35.90 9.42 18.29
N ARG A 316 35.02 8.43 18.51
CA ARG A 316 35.37 7.00 18.53
C ARG A 316 35.12 6.33 17.18
N PRO A 317 35.78 5.18 16.90
CA PRO A 317 35.53 4.41 15.68
C PRO A 317 34.06 4.04 15.53
N ALA A 318 33.59 4.00 14.28
CA ALA A 318 32.25 3.56 13.96
C ALA A 318 32.02 2.10 14.35
N PHE A 319 30.81 1.79 14.82
CA PHE A 319 30.42 0.42 15.08
C PHE A 319 30.19 -0.31 13.74
N MET A 320 30.90 -1.41 13.55
CA MET A 320 30.68 -2.33 12.44
C MET A 320 30.18 -3.66 13.00
N PRO A 321 28.94 -4.08 12.68
CA PRO A 321 28.45 -5.40 13.02
C PRO A 321 29.30 -6.52 12.41
N SER A 322 29.30 -7.67 13.07
CA SER A 322 29.89 -8.92 12.56
C SER A 322 29.31 -9.33 11.19
N GLU A 323 30.11 -10.01 10.35
CA GLU A 323 29.77 -10.32 8.94
C GLU A 323 28.38 -10.96 8.80
N GLY A 324 27.60 -10.49 7.82
CA GLY A 324 26.23 -10.97 7.56
C GLY A 324 25.14 -10.43 8.48
N ARG A 325 25.49 -9.69 9.55
CA ARG A 325 24.52 -9.05 10.47
C ARG A 325 24.22 -7.59 10.17
N MET A 326 24.63 -7.11 8.99
CA MET A 326 24.43 -5.73 8.58
C MET A 326 22.96 -5.48 8.21
N VAL A 327 22.41 -4.34 8.64
CA VAL A 327 21.00 -3.91 8.41
C VAL A 327 20.57 -4.05 6.93
N SER A 328 21.49 -3.85 5.99
CA SER A 328 21.24 -3.94 4.54
C SER A 328 20.93 -5.36 4.06
N VAL A 329 21.48 -6.40 4.68
CA VAL A 329 21.32 -7.80 4.28
C VAL A 329 19.93 -8.33 4.63
N GLY A 330 19.30 -7.80 5.68
CA GLY A 330 17.90 -8.11 6.00
C GLY A 330 16.92 -7.53 4.96
N GLY A 331 17.23 -6.38 4.36
CA GLY A 331 16.32 -5.68 3.44
C GLY A 331 15.87 -6.50 2.23
N THR A 332 16.75 -7.35 1.69
CA THR A 332 16.48 -8.20 0.53
C THR A 332 15.58 -9.39 0.88
N GLY A 333 15.85 -10.09 1.99
CA GLY A 333 15.01 -11.22 2.47
C GLY A 333 13.62 -10.78 2.94
N TRP A 334 13.51 -9.62 3.59
CA TRP A 334 12.23 -9.01 4.00
C TRP A 334 11.37 -8.58 2.81
N ALA A 335 11.99 -8.07 1.74
CA ALA A 335 11.29 -7.67 0.52
C ALA A 335 10.77 -8.88 -0.28
N GLN A 336 11.55 -9.96 -0.39
CA GLN A 336 11.13 -11.21 -1.03
C GLN A 336 9.97 -11.88 -0.29
N GLY A 337 10.02 -11.96 1.05
CA GLY A 337 8.93 -12.50 1.87
C GLY A 337 7.64 -11.65 1.87
N SER A 338 7.70 -10.43 1.32
CA SER A 338 6.53 -9.54 1.16
C SER A 338 5.80 -9.73 -0.18
N GLN A 339 6.47 -10.29 -1.19
CA GLN A 339 5.90 -10.60 -2.50
C GLN A 339 5.30 -12.02 -2.58
N GLY A 340 5.47 -12.84 -1.54
CA GLY A 340 4.84 -14.15 -1.41
C GLY A 340 3.31 -14.07 -1.25
N CYS A 341 2.60 -14.70 -2.19
CA CYS A 341 1.16 -15.01 -2.21
C CYS A 341 0.13 -14.01 -2.80
N PRO A 342 0.38 -13.36 -3.95
CA PRO A 342 -0.68 -13.08 -4.92
C PRO A 342 -1.29 -14.38 -5.48
N HIS A 343 -0.43 -15.39 -5.72
CA HIS A 343 -0.78 -16.65 -6.39
C HIS A 343 -1.76 -17.52 -5.58
N SER A 344 -1.51 -17.75 -4.28
CA SER A 344 -2.39 -18.58 -3.44
C SER A 344 -3.75 -17.93 -3.21
N ARG A 345 -3.80 -16.59 -3.16
CA ARG A 345 -5.07 -15.82 -3.12
C ARG A 345 -5.81 -15.87 -4.46
N ALA A 346 -5.08 -15.83 -5.58
CA ALA A 346 -5.66 -15.99 -6.91
C ALA A 346 -6.23 -17.41 -7.09
N GLN A 347 -5.50 -18.44 -6.68
CA GLN A 347 -5.98 -19.82 -6.66
C GLN A 347 -7.24 -19.95 -5.80
N VAL A 348 -7.23 -19.54 -4.52
CA VAL A 348 -8.40 -19.69 -3.64
C VAL A 348 -9.61 -18.88 -4.13
N ARG A 349 -9.41 -17.69 -4.70
CA ARG A 349 -10.50 -16.94 -5.37
C ARG A 349 -10.99 -17.62 -6.65
N ARG A 350 -10.13 -18.35 -7.37
CA ARG A 350 -10.49 -19.17 -8.55
C ARG A 350 -11.31 -20.39 -8.11
N TRP A 351 -10.85 -21.12 -7.10
CA TRP A 351 -11.54 -22.27 -6.49
C TRP A 351 -12.91 -21.91 -5.88
N HIS A 352 -13.02 -20.78 -5.17
CA HIS A 352 -14.31 -20.29 -4.65
C HIS A 352 -15.26 -19.84 -5.77
N ARG A 353 -14.75 -19.30 -6.88
CA ARG A 353 -15.57 -18.96 -8.05
C ARG A 353 -16.17 -20.21 -8.69
N VAL A 354 -15.41 -21.31 -8.72
CA VAL A 354 -15.90 -22.63 -9.15
C VAL A 354 -16.98 -23.14 -8.22
N GLY A 355 -16.74 -23.17 -6.90
CA GLY A 355 -17.71 -23.68 -5.92
C GLY A 355 -19.05 -22.94 -5.91
N SER A 356 -19.04 -21.62 -6.16
CA SER A 356 -20.26 -20.80 -6.22
C SER A 356 -20.90 -20.72 -7.60
N GLY A 357 -20.15 -21.03 -8.67
CA GLY A 357 -20.59 -20.90 -10.07
C GLY A 357 -21.40 -22.09 -10.59
N VAL A 358 -21.29 -23.27 -9.95
CA VAL A 358 -22.07 -24.47 -10.32
C VAL A 358 -23.44 -24.49 -9.62
N SER A 359 -24.19 -23.39 -9.71
CA SER A 359 -25.64 -23.45 -9.47
C SER A 359 -26.31 -24.04 -10.71
N PRO A 360 -27.24 -25.01 -10.56
CA PRO A 360 -27.98 -25.57 -11.69
C PRO A 360 -28.59 -24.44 -12.52
N LEU A 361 -28.45 -24.52 -13.84
CA LEU A 361 -29.28 -23.72 -14.73
C LEU A 361 -30.75 -24.11 -14.48
N PRO A 362 -31.70 -23.17 -14.50
CA PRO A 362 -33.12 -23.47 -14.39
C PRO A 362 -33.60 -24.13 -15.70
N CYS A 363 -33.26 -25.42 -15.84
CA CYS A 363 -33.60 -26.27 -16.98
C CYS A 363 -34.84 -27.18 -16.77
N PRO A 364 -35.34 -27.52 -15.55
CA PRO A 364 -36.43 -28.48 -15.47
C PRO A 364 -37.73 -27.87 -16.03
N GLY A 365 -38.26 -28.48 -17.10
CA GLY A 365 -39.58 -28.19 -17.67
C GLY A 365 -39.59 -27.42 -18.99
N LYS A 366 -38.49 -26.76 -19.39
CA LYS A 366 -38.43 -26.01 -20.66
C LYS A 366 -38.46 -26.92 -21.90
N GLU A 367 -37.87 -28.10 -21.81
CA GLU A 367 -37.87 -29.11 -22.89
C GLU A 367 -39.28 -29.64 -23.20
N VAL A 368 -40.14 -29.77 -22.19
CA VAL A 368 -41.51 -30.26 -22.34
C VAL A 368 -42.37 -29.24 -23.09
N ALA A 369 -42.21 -27.96 -22.75
CA ALA A 369 -42.90 -26.87 -23.44
C ALA A 369 -42.47 -26.72 -24.92
N LEU A 370 -41.21 -27.04 -25.25
CA LEU A 370 -40.73 -26.98 -26.63
C LEU A 370 -41.25 -28.13 -27.51
N ARG A 371 -41.50 -29.30 -26.91
CA ARG A 371 -42.02 -30.49 -27.61
C ARG A 371 -43.53 -30.43 -27.86
N ASP A 372 -44.24 -29.50 -27.24
CA ASP A 372 -45.70 -29.43 -27.35
C ASP A 372 -46.13 -29.05 -28.77
N ARG A 373 -47.05 -29.80 -29.37
CA ARG A 373 -47.49 -29.62 -30.76
C ARG A 373 -48.73 -28.72 -30.84
N ASP A 374 -48.64 -27.55 -30.22
CA ASP A 374 -49.74 -26.57 -30.13
C ASP A 374 -50.24 -26.04 -31.49
N SER A 375 -49.54 -26.33 -32.59
CA SER A 375 -49.76 -25.70 -33.89
C SER A 375 -50.89 -26.31 -34.73
N GLY A 376 -51.33 -27.55 -34.46
CA GLY A 376 -52.31 -28.24 -35.32
C GLY A 376 -53.74 -27.69 -35.22
N THR A 377 -54.10 -27.06 -34.11
CA THR A 377 -55.46 -26.55 -33.83
C THR A 377 -55.53 -25.02 -33.72
N ALA A 378 -54.42 -24.33 -33.96
CA ALA A 378 -54.29 -22.89 -33.72
C ALA A 378 -54.67 -22.08 -34.96
N SER A 379 -55.40 -20.98 -34.76
CA SER A 379 -55.67 -20.00 -35.81
C SER A 379 -54.41 -19.23 -36.21
N LEU A 380 -54.40 -18.59 -37.39
CA LEU A 380 -53.27 -17.79 -37.87
C LEU A 380 -52.81 -16.75 -36.84
N ALA A 381 -53.76 -16.08 -36.17
CA ALA A 381 -53.46 -15.11 -35.11
C ALA A 381 -52.79 -15.77 -33.89
N GLN A 382 -53.22 -16.98 -33.52
CA GLN A 382 -52.62 -17.73 -32.41
C GLN A 382 -51.22 -18.22 -32.75
N VAL A 383 -50.98 -18.72 -33.97
CA VAL A 383 -49.64 -19.14 -34.42
C VAL A 383 -48.67 -17.95 -34.45
N ARG A 384 -49.10 -16.78 -34.94
CA ARG A 384 -48.31 -15.54 -34.88
C ARG A 384 -47.98 -15.11 -33.45
N ALA A 385 -48.94 -15.23 -32.54
CA ALA A 385 -48.70 -14.94 -31.13
C ALA A 385 -47.71 -15.93 -30.50
N LEU A 386 -47.79 -17.22 -30.87
CA LEU A 386 -46.84 -18.25 -30.43
C LEU A 386 -45.43 -17.99 -30.98
N LEU A 387 -45.29 -17.57 -32.24
CA LEU A 387 -44.00 -17.17 -32.83
C LEU A 387 -43.35 -16.02 -32.07
N ARG A 388 -44.11 -14.96 -31.73
CA ARG A 388 -43.58 -13.85 -30.89
C ARG A 388 -43.15 -14.30 -29.50
N LYS A 389 -43.91 -15.19 -28.87
CA LYS A 389 -43.53 -15.77 -27.57
C LYS A 389 -42.27 -16.63 -27.69
N HIS A 390 -42.13 -17.36 -28.80
CA HIS A 390 -40.95 -18.19 -29.09
C HIS A 390 -39.71 -17.34 -29.36
N GLU A 391 -39.85 -16.22 -30.08
CA GLU A 391 -38.77 -15.24 -30.28
C GLU A 391 -38.27 -14.64 -28.95
N ALA A 392 -39.19 -14.31 -28.04
CA ALA A 392 -38.82 -13.85 -26.69
C ALA A 392 -38.07 -14.95 -25.91
N PHE A 393 -38.52 -16.20 -26.00
CA PHE A 393 -37.82 -17.34 -25.40
C PHE A 393 -36.41 -17.53 -25.98
N GLU A 394 -36.23 -17.36 -27.29
CA GLU A 394 -34.92 -17.46 -27.94
C GLU A 394 -33.97 -16.33 -27.55
N SER A 395 -34.48 -15.13 -27.35
CA SER A 395 -33.69 -14.02 -26.80
C SER A 395 -33.21 -14.30 -25.37
N ASP A 396 -34.10 -14.79 -24.51
CA ASP A 396 -33.76 -15.22 -23.15
C ASP A 396 -32.77 -16.38 -23.15
N LEU A 397 -32.91 -17.32 -24.10
CA LEU A 397 -31.99 -18.42 -24.28
C LEU A 397 -30.61 -17.89 -24.71
N ALA A 398 -30.52 -16.99 -25.68
CA ALA A 398 -29.25 -16.40 -26.11
C ALA A 398 -28.52 -15.68 -24.96
N ALA A 399 -29.25 -15.00 -24.05
CA ALA A 399 -28.65 -14.36 -22.88
C ALA A 399 -27.98 -15.33 -21.89
N HIS A 400 -28.32 -16.62 -21.96
CA HIS A 400 -27.70 -17.66 -21.13
C HIS A 400 -26.49 -18.34 -21.79
N GLN A 401 -26.18 -18.05 -23.06
CA GLN A 401 -25.05 -18.61 -23.80
C GLN A 401 -23.71 -18.34 -23.10
N ASP A 402 -23.43 -17.07 -22.79
CA ASP A 402 -22.18 -16.65 -22.12
C ASP A 402 -21.94 -17.42 -20.81
N ARG A 403 -23.02 -17.74 -20.08
CA ARG A 403 -22.93 -18.46 -18.81
C ARG A 403 -22.54 -19.92 -19.04
N VAL A 404 -23.07 -20.57 -20.08
CA VAL A 404 -22.69 -21.95 -20.43
C VAL A 404 -21.23 -22.00 -20.89
N GLU A 405 -20.81 -21.05 -21.72
CA GLU A 405 -19.41 -20.93 -22.17
C GLU A 405 -18.44 -20.72 -21.00
N GLN A 406 -18.80 -19.86 -20.03
CA GLN A 406 -18.01 -19.66 -18.82
C GLN A 406 -17.89 -20.95 -17.99
N ILE A 407 -18.98 -21.73 -17.85
CA ILE A 407 -18.95 -23.00 -17.12
C ILE A 407 -17.99 -23.99 -17.82
N ALA A 408 -18.04 -24.08 -19.15
CA ALA A 408 -17.15 -24.94 -19.93
C ALA A 408 -15.68 -24.50 -19.83
N ALA A 409 -15.40 -23.20 -19.95
CA ALA A 409 -14.05 -22.64 -19.80
C ALA A 409 -13.48 -22.92 -18.40
N ILE A 410 -14.27 -22.74 -17.34
CA ILE A 410 -13.86 -23.05 -15.96
C ILE A 410 -13.57 -24.54 -15.80
N ALA A 411 -14.38 -25.44 -16.38
CA ALA A 411 -14.13 -26.88 -16.34
C ALA A 411 -12.81 -27.26 -17.03
N GLN A 412 -12.50 -26.63 -18.17
CA GLN A 412 -11.24 -26.84 -18.88
C GLN A 412 -10.02 -26.35 -18.06
N GLU A 413 -10.11 -25.16 -17.44
CA GLU A 413 -9.05 -24.66 -16.56
C GLU A 413 -8.80 -25.59 -15.36
N LEU A 414 -9.83 -26.24 -14.82
CA LEU A 414 -9.71 -27.20 -13.72
C LEU A 414 -9.00 -28.49 -14.16
N ASN A 415 -9.21 -28.91 -15.40
CA ASN A 415 -8.48 -30.03 -16.00
C ASN A 415 -6.99 -29.71 -16.17
N GLU A 416 -6.65 -28.52 -16.69
CA GLU A 416 -5.26 -28.08 -16.85
C GLU A 416 -4.49 -28.01 -15.51
N LEU A 417 -5.22 -27.86 -14.40
CA LEU A 417 -4.67 -27.77 -13.05
C LEU A 417 -4.69 -29.10 -12.27
N ASP A 418 -5.03 -30.22 -12.93
CA ASP A 418 -5.13 -31.55 -12.31
C ASP A 418 -5.97 -31.57 -11.02
N TYR A 419 -7.13 -30.89 -11.04
CA TYR A 419 -8.03 -30.90 -9.89
C TYR A 419 -8.50 -32.34 -9.57
N TYR A 420 -8.48 -32.70 -8.27
CA TYR A 420 -8.75 -34.07 -7.83
C TYR A 420 -10.14 -34.59 -8.24
N ASP A 421 -11.14 -33.71 -8.29
CA ASP A 421 -12.52 -34.04 -8.66
C ASP A 421 -12.89 -33.53 -10.07
N SER A 422 -11.89 -33.29 -10.91
CA SER A 422 -12.07 -32.99 -12.34
C SER A 422 -13.02 -33.98 -13.05
N PRO A 423 -12.95 -35.30 -12.81
CA PRO A 423 -13.87 -36.25 -13.46
C PRO A 423 -15.35 -35.96 -13.17
N SER A 424 -15.70 -35.64 -11.92
CA SER A 424 -17.08 -35.30 -11.51
C SER A 424 -17.53 -33.97 -12.11
N VAL A 425 -16.65 -32.95 -12.08
CA VAL A 425 -16.93 -31.64 -12.67
C VAL A 425 -17.13 -31.74 -14.18
N ASN A 426 -16.28 -32.49 -14.89
CA ASN A 426 -16.42 -32.72 -16.33
C ASN A 426 -17.70 -33.47 -16.66
N ALA A 427 -18.05 -34.52 -15.91
CA ALA A 427 -19.30 -35.25 -16.12
C ALA A 427 -20.54 -34.35 -15.96
N ARG A 428 -20.49 -33.39 -15.01
CA ARG A 428 -21.58 -32.44 -14.79
C ARG A 428 -21.61 -31.34 -15.86
N CYS A 429 -20.44 -30.83 -16.27
CA CYS A 429 -20.32 -29.86 -17.36
C CYS A 429 -20.82 -30.46 -18.68
N GLN A 430 -20.42 -31.69 -19.00
CA GLN A 430 -20.88 -32.39 -20.20
C GLN A 430 -22.40 -32.51 -20.23
N LYS A 431 -23.02 -32.92 -19.11
CA LYS A 431 -24.50 -32.98 -19.02
C LYS A 431 -25.16 -31.63 -19.28
N ILE A 432 -24.55 -30.53 -18.85
CA ILE A 432 -25.08 -29.17 -19.09
C ILE A 432 -24.95 -28.81 -20.58
N CYS A 433 -23.79 -29.08 -21.20
CA CYS A 433 -23.57 -28.87 -22.63
C CYS A 433 -24.53 -29.71 -23.47
N ASP A 434 -24.66 -31.00 -23.18
CA ASP A 434 -25.57 -31.91 -23.90
C ASP A 434 -27.04 -31.42 -23.81
N GLN A 435 -27.46 -30.96 -22.62
CA GLN A 435 -28.79 -30.38 -22.42
C GLN A 435 -28.97 -29.06 -23.16
N TRP A 436 -27.92 -28.22 -23.21
CA TRP A 436 -27.94 -26.95 -23.93
C TRP A 436 -28.06 -27.15 -25.44
N ASP A 437 -27.26 -28.07 -25.99
CA ASP A 437 -27.29 -28.43 -27.41
C ASP A 437 -28.65 -29.03 -27.79
N LEU A 438 -29.20 -29.91 -26.94
CA LEU A 438 -30.54 -30.45 -27.11
C LEU A 438 -31.59 -29.33 -27.10
N LEU A 439 -31.51 -28.40 -26.15
CA LEU A 439 -32.45 -27.28 -26.04
C LEU A 439 -32.38 -26.37 -27.27
N GLY A 440 -31.18 -26.08 -27.76
CA GLY A 440 -30.96 -25.34 -29.01
C GLY A 440 -31.59 -26.03 -30.21
N SER A 441 -31.37 -27.34 -30.37
CA SER A 441 -31.95 -28.11 -31.48
C SER A 441 -33.49 -28.17 -31.44
N LEU A 442 -34.08 -28.36 -30.25
CA LEU A 442 -35.53 -28.38 -30.07
C LEU A 442 -36.15 -27.00 -30.34
N THR A 443 -35.47 -25.93 -29.91
CA THR A 443 -35.92 -24.55 -30.12
C THR A 443 -35.93 -24.22 -31.61
N HIS A 444 -34.88 -24.58 -32.34
CA HIS A 444 -34.81 -24.40 -33.79
C HIS A 444 -35.88 -25.20 -34.53
N SER A 445 -36.03 -26.49 -34.19
CA SER A 445 -37.06 -27.35 -34.79
C SER A 445 -38.48 -26.83 -34.54
N ARG A 446 -38.76 -26.29 -33.35
CA ARG A 446 -40.05 -25.66 -33.03
C ARG A 446 -40.28 -24.39 -33.87
N ARG A 447 -39.26 -23.55 -34.04
CA ARG A 447 -39.35 -22.34 -34.87
C ARG A 447 -39.73 -22.70 -36.31
N GLU A 448 -39.00 -23.62 -36.93
CA GLU A 448 -39.27 -24.08 -38.30
C GLU A 448 -40.69 -24.66 -38.44
N ALA A 449 -41.16 -25.43 -37.45
CA ALA A 449 -42.51 -25.98 -37.45
C ALA A 449 -43.59 -24.89 -37.37
N LEU A 450 -43.39 -23.88 -36.52
CA LEU A 450 -44.32 -22.75 -36.38
C LEU A 450 -44.35 -21.88 -37.63
N GLU A 451 -43.19 -21.52 -38.19
CA GLU A 451 -43.08 -20.75 -39.44
C GLU A 451 -43.72 -21.48 -40.62
N LYS A 452 -43.51 -22.81 -40.72
CA LYS A 452 -44.16 -23.63 -41.74
C LYS A 452 -45.68 -23.62 -41.60
N THR A 453 -46.18 -23.74 -40.37
CA THR A 453 -47.63 -23.71 -40.10
C THR A 453 -48.22 -22.33 -40.39
N GLU A 454 -47.52 -21.26 -40.02
CA GLU A 454 -47.92 -19.88 -40.34
C GLU A 454 -48.08 -19.70 -41.86
N LYS A 455 -47.06 -20.08 -42.64
CA LYS A 455 -47.09 -19.96 -44.10
C LYS A 455 -48.25 -20.74 -44.75
N GLN A 456 -48.54 -21.93 -44.23
CA GLN A 456 -49.68 -22.73 -44.69
C GLN A 456 -51.02 -22.03 -44.40
N LEU A 457 -51.18 -21.48 -43.19
CA LEU A 457 -52.37 -20.73 -42.80
C LEU A 457 -52.52 -19.41 -43.58
N GLU A 458 -51.43 -18.71 -43.87
CA GLU A 458 -51.42 -17.51 -44.73
C GLU A 458 -51.89 -17.85 -46.15
N THR A 459 -51.39 -18.94 -46.72
CA THR A 459 -51.82 -19.39 -48.06
C THR A 459 -53.32 -19.71 -48.08
N ILE A 460 -53.84 -20.38 -47.04
CA ILE A 460 -55.26 -20.67 -46.93
C ILE A 460 -56.09 -19.39 -46.76
N ASP A 461 -55.61 -18.43 -45.97
CA ASP A 461 -56.26 -17.14 -45.77
C ASP A 461 -56.36 -16.33 -47.08
N GLU A 462 -55.30 -16.31 -47.88
CA GLU A 462 -55.27 -15.71 -49.22
C GLU A 462 -56.28 -16.37 -50.17
N LEU A 463 -56.35 -17.71 -50.19
CA LEU A 463 -57.33 -18.45 -50.99
C LEU A 463 -58.77 -18.16 -50.53
N HIS A 464 -59.01 -18.09 -49.22
CA HIS A 464 -60.32 -17.70 -48.69
C HIS A 464 -60.72 -16.28 -49.12
N LEU A 465 -59.77 -15.34 -49.11
CA LEU A 465 -60.02 -13.97 -49.57
C LEU A 465 -60.28 -13.93 -51.09
N GLU A 466 -59.53 -14.70 -51.90
CA GLU A 466 -59.75 -14.81 -53.34
C GLU A 466 -61.13 -15.38 -53.66
N TYR A 467 -61.51 -16.47 -52.98
CA TYR A 467 -62.85 -17.05 -53.07
C TYR A 467 -63.92 -16.00 -52.77
N ALA A 468 -63.79 -15.25 -51.68
CA ALA A 468 -64.78 -14.22 -51.32
C ALA A 468 -64.88 -13.11 -52.37
N LYS A 469 -63.76 -12.65 -52.93
CA LYS A 469 -63.70 -11.63 -53.98
C LYS A 469 -64.39 -12.07 -55.27
N ARG A 470 -64.32 -13.36 -55.63
CA ARG A 470 -64.93 -13.90 -56.87
C ARG A 470 -66.37 -14.38 -56.65
N ALA A 471 -66.66 -14.99 -55.51
CA ALA A 471 -67.98 -15.49 -55.15
C ALA A 471 -69.02 -14.37 -55.01
N ALA A 472 -68.65 -13.20 -54.48
CA ALA A 472 -69.57 -12.07 -54.31
C ALA A 472 -70.16 -11.54 -55.64
N PRO A 473 -69.35 -11.12 -56.64
CA PRO A 473 -69.90 -10.68 -57.93
C PRO A 473 -70.59 -11.82 -58.70
N PHE A 474 -70.08 -13.05 -58.61
CA PHE A 474 -70.72 -14.20 -59.24
C PHE A 474 -72.10 -14.51 -58.64
N ASN A 475 -72.23 -14.40 -57.31
CA ASN A 475 -73.52 -14.54 -56.62
C ASN A 475 -74.52 -13.48 -57.08
N ASN A 476 -74.09 -12.22 -57.18
CA ASN A 476 -74.94 -11.13 -57.66
C ASN A 476 -75.37 -11.36 -59.11
N TRP A 477 -74.44 -11.81 -59.97
CA TRP A 477 -74.76 -12.18 -61.35
C TRP A 477 -75.83 -13.29 -61.42
N MET A 478 -75.72 -14.33 -60.58
CA MET A 478 -76.75 -15.39 -60.52
C MET A 478 -78.10 -14.86 -60.03
N GLU A 479 -78.12 -13.94 -59.07
CA GLU A 479 -79.36 -13.29 -58.60
C GLU A 479 -80.03 -12.49 -59.71
N SER A 480 -79.28 -11.61 -60.39
CA SER A 480 -79.79 -10.84 -61.53
C SER A 480 -80.24 -11.75 -62.69
N ALA A 481 -79.49 -12.80 -63.00
CA ALA A 481 -79.86 -13.77 -64.03
C ALA A 481 -81.18 -14.50 -63.68
N MET A 482 -81.40 -14.86 -62.41
CA MET A 482 -82.67 -15.44 -61.98
C MET A 482 -83.82 -14.45 -62.12
N GLU A 483 -83.62 -13.18 -61.76
CA GLU A 483 -84.62 -12.11 -61.93
C GLU A 483 -84.98 -11.94 -63.42
N ASP A 484 -83.98 -11.80 -64.31
CA ASP A 484 -84.18 -11.63 -65.75
C ASP A 484 -84.91 -12.81 -66.41
N LEU A 485 -84.58 -14.05 -66.00
CA LEU A 485 -85.24 -15.26 -66.53
C LEU A 485 -86.70 -15.35 -66.09
N GLN A 486 -87.04 -14.80 -64.93
CA GLN A 486 -88.39 -14.80 -64.38
C GLN A 486 -89.19 -13.54 -64.74
N ASP A 487 -88.58 -12.57 -65.41
CA ASP A 487 -89.21 -11.28 -65.73
C ASP A 487 -90.44 -11.44 -66.62
N MET A 488 -91.50 -10.71 -66.33
CA MET A 488 -92.74 -10.78 -67.10
C MET A 488 -92.64 -9.87 -68.33
N PHE A 489 -92.79 -10.43 -69.53
CA PHE A 489 -92.75 -9.68 -70.78
C PHE A 489 -94.14 -9.55 -71.41
N ILE A 490 -94.38 -8.39 -72.01
CA ILE A 490 -95.56 -8.11 -72.83
C ILE A 490 -95.05 -7.68 -74.19
N VAL A 491 -95.42 -8.41 -75.24
CA VAL A 491 -95.02 -8.13 -76.62
C VAL A 491 -96.25 -7.96 -77.51
N HIS A 492 -96.15 -7.04 -78.46
CA HIS A 492 -97.24 -6.66 -79.37
C HIS A 492 -96.88 -6.87 -80.84
N THR A 493 -95.59 -7.13 -81.15
CA THR A 493 -95.11 -7.37 -82.51
C THR A 493 -94.22 -8.62 -82.59
N ILE A 494 -94.06 -9.16 -83.80
CA ILE A 494 -93.13 -10.27 -84.07
C ILE A 494 -91.68 -9.84 -83.85
N GLU A 495 -91.32 -8.59 -84.19
CA GLU A 495 -89.96 -8.06 -84.05
C GLU A 495 -89.54 -7.97 -82.58
N GLU A 496 -90.45 -7.55 -81.69
CA GLU A 496 -90.20 -7.48 -80.24
C GLU A 496 -89.90 -8.86 -79.64
N ILE A 497 -90.69 -9.88 -79.97
CA ILE A 497 -90.45 -11.24 -79.45
C ILE A 497 -89.19 -11.86 -80.05
N GLN A 498 -88.86 -11.58 -81.31
CA GLN A 498 -87.60 -11.99 -81.92
C GLN A 498 -86.39 -11.33 -81.25
N GLY A 499 -86.50 -10.06 -80.85
CA GLY A 499 -85.48 -9.36 -80.06
C GLY A 499 -85.25 -10.00 -78.69
N LEU A 500 -86.32 -10.38 -77.98
CA LEU A 500 -86.21 -11.09 -76.70
C LEU A 500 -85.61 -12.49 -76.85
N ILE A 501 -85.95 -13.23 -77.91
CA ILE A 501 -85.34 -14.52 -78.23
C ILE A 501 -83.84 -14.35 -78.50
N ALA A 502 -83.45 -13.38 -79.32
CA ALA A 502 -82.04 -13.11 -79.63
C ALA A 502 -81.25 -12.72 -78.37
N ALA A 503 -81.82 -11.90 -77.48
CA ALA A 503 -81.21 -11.55 -76.20
C ALA A 503 -81.07 -12.78 -75.28
N HIS A 504 -82.07 -13.67 -75.26
CA HIS A 504 -82.01 -14.90 -74.48
C HIS A 504 -80.98 -15.91 -75.04
N ASP A 505 -80.86 -16.02 -76.37
CA ASP A 505 -79.82 -16.82 -77.02
C ASP A 505 -78.42 -16.27 -76.74
N GLN A 506 -78.26 -14.93 -76.73
CA GLN A 506 -77.02 -14.29 -76.32
C GLN A 506 -76.70 -14.58 -74.85
N PHE A 507 -77.68 -14.51 -73.94
CA PHE A 507 -77.48 -14.91 -72.55
C PHE A 507 -77.05 -16.38 -72.44
N LYS A 508 -77.71 -17.30 -73.14
CA LYS A 508 -77.34 -18.73 -73.16
C LYS A 508 -75.91 -18.95 -73.64
N SER A 509 -75.42 -18.14 -74.58
CA SER A 509 -74.03 -18.21 -75.04
C SER A 509 -72.99 -17.88 -73.96
N THR A 510 -73.37 -17.14 -72.91
CA THR A 510 -72.50 -16.79 -71.78
C THR A 510 -72.49 -17.82 -70.65
N LEU A 511 -73.47 -18.75 -70.61
CA LEU A 511 -73.58 -19.77 -69.58
C LEU A 511 -72.36 -20.70 -69.48
N PRO A 512 -71.71 -21.15 -70.57
CA PRO A 512 -70.51 -21.97 -70.48
C PRO A 512 -69.33 -21.25 -69.80
N ASP A 513 -69.18 -19.94 -70.03
CA ASP A 513 -68.12 -19.16 -69.39
C ASP A 513 -68.44 -18.86 -67.93
N ALA A 514 -69.72 -18.66 -67.59
CA ALA A 514 -70.18 -18.58 -66.20
C ALA A 514 -69.97 -19.91 -65.44
N ASP A 515 -70.15 -21.06 -66.10
CA ASP A 515 -69.86 -22.37 -65.50
C ASP A 515 -68.36 -22.58 -65.25
N LYS A 516 -67.49 -22.10 -66.16
CA LYS A 516 -66.04 -22.08 -65.92
C LYS A 516 -65.68 -21.21 -64.71
N GLU A 517 -66.32 -20.06 -64.55
CA GLU A 517 -66.11 -19.20 -63.39
C GLU A 517 -66.58 -19.88 -62.09
N ARG A 518 -67.74 -20.55 -62.11
CA ARG A 518 -68.23 -21.38 -61.01
C ARG A 518 -67.21 -22.46 -60.62
N GLU A 519 -66.73 -23.24 -61.59
CA GLU A 519 -65.74 -24.30 -61.33
C GLU A 519 -64.41 -23.75 -60.80
N ALA A 520 -63.98 -22.59 -61.26
CA ALA A 520 -62.79 -21.91 -60.74
C ALA A 520 -62.98 -21.44 -59.29
N ILE A 521 -64.12 -20.85 -58.95
CA ILE A 521 -64.47 -20.45 -57.57
C ILE A 521 -64.51 -21.68 -56.65
N LEU A 522 -65.18 -22.75 -57.07
CA LEU A 522 -65.21 -24.01 -56.31
C LEU A 522 -63.83 -24.68 -56.24
N GLY A 523 -62.99 -24.48 -57.25
CA GLY A 523 -61.60 -24.92 -57.28
C GLY A 523 -60.76 -24.30 -56.17
N ILE A 524 -60.92 -23.00 -55.92
CA ILE A 524 -60.21 -22.28 -54.84
C ILE A 524 -60.56 -22.87 -53.47
N GLN A 525 -61.85 -23.11 -53.20
CA GLN A 525 -62.27 -23.70 -51.92
C GLN A 525 -61.75 -25.14 -51.76
N ARG A 526 -61.77 -25.94 -52.83
CA ARG A 526 -61.20 -27.30 -52.82
C ARG A 526 -59.71 -27.28 -52.54
N GLU A 527 -58.99 -26.32 -53.11
CA GLU A 527 -57.56 -26.16 -52.90
C GLU A 527 -57.24 -25.76 -51.45
N ALA A 528 -57.99 -24.82 -50.88
CA ALA A 528 -57.87 -24.45 -49.46
C ALA A 528 -58.11 -25.66 -48.54
N GLN A 529 -59.15 -26.45 -48.80
CA GLN A 529 -59.45 -27.68 -48.05
C GLN A 529 -58.35 -28.73 -48.22
N ARG A 530 -57.82 -28.92 -49.44
CA ARG A 530 -56.74 -29.86 -49.73
C ARG A 530 -55.47 -29.54 -48.94
N ILE A 531 -55.09 -28.26 -48.89
CA ILE A 531 -53.91 -27.82 -48.11
C ILE A 531 -54.13 -28.09 -46.62
N ALA A 532 -55.33 -27.83 -46.11
CA ALA A 532 -55.66 -28.10 -44.72
C ALA A 532 -55.62 -29.60 -44.38
N ASP A 533 -56.21 -30.45 -45.20
CA ASP A 533 -56.24 -31.91 -44.99
C ASP A 533 -54.85 -32.53 -45.05
N LEU A 534 -54.01 -32.11 -46.01
CA LEU A 534 -52.63 -32.59 -46.15
C LEU A 534 -51.73 -32.26 -44.97
N HIS A 535 -52.08 -31.21 -44.22
CA HIS A 535 -51.28 -30.70 -43.11
C HIS A 535 -51.95 -30.86 -41.75
N GLY A 536 -53.13 -31.50 -41.70
CA GLY A 536 -53.88 -31.75 -40.47
C GLY A 536 -54.38 -30.48 -39.78
N ILE A 537 -54.61 -29.41 -40.54
CA ILE A 537 -55.10 -28.11 -40.04
C ILE A 537 -56.62 -28.14 -39.98
N GLN A 538 -57.19 -27.78 -38.83
CA GLN A 538 -58.65 -27.66 -38.70
C GLN A 538 -59.11 -26.27 -39.18
N LEU A 539 -59.78 -26.22 -40.33
CA LEU A 539 -60.38 -24.98 -40.82
C LEU A 539 -61.68 -24.65 -40.08
N PRO A 540 -61.94 -23.36 -39.79
CA PRO A 540 -63.28 -22.94 -39.40
C PRO A 540 -64.24 -23.29 -40.53
N GLY A 541 -65.37 -23.93 -40.21
CA GLY A 541 -66.28 -24.53 -41.21
C GLY A 541 -66.88 -23.56 -42.25
N ASN A 542 -66.68 -22.25 -42.10
CA ASN A 542 -67.08 -21.22 -43.04
C ASN A 542 -65.92 -20.25 -43.33
N ASN A 543 -65.91 -19.72 -44.55
CA ASN A 543 -64.98 -18.68 -44.97
C ASN A 543 -65.22 -17.37 -44.16
N PRO A 544 -64.20 -16.79 -43.50
CA PRO A 544 -64.36 -15.56 -42.70
C PRO A 544 -64.77 -14.32 -43.49
N TYR A 545 -64.53 -14.30 -44.80
CA TYR A 545 -64.66 -13.11 -45.66
C TYR A 545 -65.98 -13.05 -46.44
N THR A 546 -66.78 -14.13 -46.46
CA THR A 546 -68.06 -14.15 -47.19
C THR A 546 -69.05 -15.13 -46.56
N SER A 547 -70.34 -14.81 -46.62
CA SER A 547 -71.43 -15.72 -46.25
C SER A 547 -71.85 -16.66 -47.39
N VAL A 548 -71.32 -16.47 -48.60
CA VAL A 548 -71.68 -17.25 -49.80
C VAL A 548 -70.90 -18.55 -49.81
N THR A 549 -71.53 -19.65 -49.40
CA THR A 549 -70.92 -20.98 -49.37
C THR A 549 -70.95 -21.68 -50.74
N PRO A 550 -70.08 -22.67 -50.96
CA PRO A 550 -70.13 -23.51 -52.17
C PRO A 550 -71.50 -24.14 -52.42
N GLN A 551 -72.21 -24.52 -51.34
CA GLN A 551 -73.57 -25.05 -51.44
C GLN A 551 -74.55 -24.01 -51.96
N ILE A 552 -74.45 -22.76 -51.50
CA ILE A 552 -75.30 -21.65 -51.99
C ILE A 552 -75.06 -21.43 -53.48
N ILE A 553 -73.79 -21.38 -53.91
CA ILE A 553 -73.42 -21.19 -55.32
C ILE A 553 -74.03 -22.30 -56.19
N ASN A 554 -73.85 -23.57 -55.80
CA ASN A 554 -74.39 -24.69 -56.57
C ASN A 554 -75.92 -24.69 -56.62
N SER A 555 -76.59 -24.40 -55.49
CA SER A 555 -78.06 -24.35 -55.45
C SER A 555 -78.64 -23.24 -56.35
N LYS A 556 -78.00 -22.05 -56.38
CA LYS A 556 -78.40 -20.95 -57.26
C LYS A 556 -78.10 -21.26 -58.72
N TRP A 557 -76.96 -21.88 -59.01
CA TRP A 557 -76.61 -22.32 -60.34
C TRP A 557 -77.61 -23.33 -60.91
N GLU A 558 -77.97 -24.35 -60.13
CA GLU A 558 -79.02 -25.31 -60.50
C GLU A 558 -80.36 -24.62 -60.76
N ARG A 559 -80.70 -23.60 -59.97
CA ARG A 559 -81.92 -22.81 -60.17
C ARG A 559 -81.89 -22.03 -61.49
N VAL A 560 -80.78 -21.38 -61.83
CA VAL A 560 -80.59 -20.70 -63.13
C VAL A 560 -80.73 -21.72 -64.27
N GLN A 561 -80.06 -22.88 -64.18
CA GLN A 561 -80.15 -23.93 -65.20
C GLN A 561 -81.58 -24.47 -65.40
N GLN A 562 -82.39 -24.54 -64.34
CA GLN A 562 -83.80 -24.94 -64.45
C GLN A 562 -84.70 -23.85 -65.06
N LEU A 563 -84.35 -22.58 -64.89
CA LEU A 563 -85.14 -21.45 -65.39
C LEU A 563 -84.91 -21.21 -66.89
N VAL A 564 -83.71 -21.51 -67.40
CA VAL A 564 -83.36 -21.32 -68.82
C VAL A 564 -84.32 -22.07 -69.76
N PRO A 565 -84.54 -23.40 -69.65
CA PRO A 565 -85.48 -24.11 -70.53
C PRO A 565 -86.94 -23.63 -70.38
N LYS A 566 -87.32 -23.18 -69.18
CA LYS A 566 -88.67 -22.63 -68.94
C LYS A 566 -88.85 -21.30 -69.66
N ARG A 567 -87.81 -20.46 -69.67
CA ARG A 567 -87.80 -19.18 -70.41
C ARG A 567 -87.84 -19.41 -71.91
N ASP A 568 -87.05 -20.37 -72.42
CA ASP A 568 -87.10 -20.81 -73.83
C ASP A 568 -88.52 -21.22 -74.23
N GLN A 569 -89.18 -22.06 -73.42
CA GLN A 569 -90.54 -22.51 -73.69
C GLN A 569 -91.53 -21.32 -73.71
N ALA A 570 -91.47 -20.43 -72.71
CA ALA A 570 -92.36 -19.28 -72.63
C ALA A 570 -92.19 -18.32 -73.83
N LEU A 571 -90.94 -18.06 -74.25
CA LEU A 571 -90.65 -17.24 -75.42
C LEU A 571 -91.14 -17.90 -76.71
N GLN A 572 -91.00 -19.23 -76.84
CA GLN A 572 -91.48 -19.97 -78.02
C GLN A 572 -93.00 -20.01 -78.10
N GLU A 573 -93.70 -20.20 -76.99
CA GLU A 573 -95.17 -20.14 -76.90
C GLU A 573 -95.67 -18.75 -77.32
N GLU A 574 -95.02 -17.69 -76.85
CA GLU A 574 -95.34 -16.32 -77.22
C GLU A 574 -95.04 -16.04 -78.71
N GLN A 575 -93.92 -16.52 -79.24
CA GLN A 575 -93.60 -16.41 -80.67
C GLN A 575 -94.65 -17.10 -81.53
N ASN A 576 -95.11 -18.29 -81.13
CA ASN A 576 -96.18 -19.01 -81.82
C ASN A 576 -97.50 -18.21 -81.78
N ARG A 577 -97.81 -17.58 -80.64
CA ARG A 577 -98.97 -16.69 -80.49
C ARG A 577 -98.88 -15.48 -81.42
N GLN A 578 -97.74 -14.80 -81.48
CA GLN A 578 -97.53 -13.64 -82.36
C GLN A 578 -97.55 -14.03 -83.85
N ASN A 579 -96.96 -15.17 -84.22
CA ASN A 579 -97.04 -15.71 -85.58
C ASN A 579 -98.48 -16.03 -85.99
N SER A 580 -99.27 -16.61 -85.07
CA SER A 580 -100.70 -16.87 -85.28
C SER A 580 -101.48 -15.56 -85.44
N ASN A 581 -101.21 -14.56 -84.61
CA ASN A 581 -101.83 -13.23 -84.70
C ASN A 581 -101.52 -12.55 -86.05
N GLU A 582 -100.27 -12.60 -86.50
CA GLU A 582 -99.88 -12.06 -87.81
C GLU A 582 -100.51 -12.84 -88.97
N HIS A 583 -100.64 -14.16 -88.86
CA HIS A 583 -101.34 -14.97 -89.85
C HIS A 583 -102.81 -14.57 -89.96
N LEU A 584 -103.50 -14.39 -88.82
CA LEU A 584 -104.87 -13.89 -88.77
C LEU A 584 -104.99 -12.47 -89.37
N ARG A 585 -104.06 -11.56 -89.06
CA ARG A 585 -103.99 -10.22 -89.66
C ARG A 585 -103.85 -10.28 -91.19
N ARG A 586 -102.97 -11.14 -91.71
CA ARG A 586 -102.78 -11.34 -93.15
C ARG A 586 -103.97 -12.00 -93.83
N GLN A 587 -104.59 -13.00 -93.20
CA GLN A 587 -105.80 -13.64 -93.71
C GLN A 587 -106.96 -12.65 -93.78
N PHE A 588 -107.20 -11.91 -92.70
CA PHE A 588 -108.19 -10.85 -92.67
C PHE A 588 -107.90 -9.82 -93.76
N GLY A 589 -106.65 -9.33 -93.87
CA GLY A 589 -106.23 -8.41 -94.92
C GLY A 589 -106.47 -8.96 -96.33
N SER A 590 -106.12 -10.22 -96.61
CA SER A 590 -106.34 -10.85 -97.91
C SER A 590 -107.82 -10.97 -98.28
N GLN A 591 -108.66 -11.39 -97.32
CA GLN A 591 -110.10 -11.50 -97.53
C GLN A 591 -110.75 -10.12 -97.67
N ALA A 592 -110.45 -9.18 -96.77
CA ALA A 592 -110.96 -7.83 -96.80
C ALA A 592 -110.52 -7.07 -98.07
N ASN A 593 -109.29 -7.25 -98.54
CA ASN A 593 -108.79 -6.64 -99.78
C ASN A 593 -109.41 -7.27 -101.05
N ARG A 594 -110.01 -8.47 -100.98
CA ARG A 594 -110.82 -9.04 -102.07
C ARG A 594 -112.27 -8.57 -101.99
N VAL A 595 -112.85 -8.59 -100.79
CA VAL A 595 -114.26 -8.26 -100.55
C VAL A 595 -114.51 -6.76 -100.65
N GLY A 596 -113.63 -5.92 -100.13
CA GLY A 596 -113.77 -4.46 -100.15
C GLY A 596 -113.96 -3.89 -101.56
N PRO A 597 -113.03 -4.14 -102.51
CA PRO A 597 -113.21 -3.76 -103.90
C PRO A 597 -114.45 -4.39 -104.53
N TRP A 598 -114.79 -5.65 -104.22
CA TRP A 598 -116.01 -6.30 -104.71
C TRP A 598 -117.30 -5.59 -104.24
N ILE A 599 -117.38 -5.17 -102.97
CA ILE A 599 -118.50 -4.38 -102.46
C ILE A 599 -118.53 -3.02 -103.16
N GLN A 600 -117.38 -2.36 -103.33
CA GLN A 600 -117.29 -1.06 -103.98
C GLN A 600 -117.74 -1.12 -105.45
N THR A 601 -117.32 -2.14 -106.20
CA THR A 601 -117.77 -2.41 -107.58
C THR A 601 -119.24 -2.87 -107.67
N LYS A 602 -119.88 -3.26 -106.56
CA LYS A 602 -121.31 -3.60 -106.51
C LYS A 602 -122.19 -2.45 -106.03
N MET A 603 -121.60 -1.44 -105.40
CA MET A 603 -122.26 -0.22 -104.93
C MET A 603 -122.17 0.94 -105.93
N GLU A 604 -121.14 0.94 -106.80
CA GLU A 604 -121.10 1.68 -108.07
C GLU A 604 -121.90 0.95 -109.16
#